data_AF-A0A9E1UZ34-F1
#
_entry.id   AF-A0A9E1UZ34-F1
#
_cell.length_a   1.000
_cell.length_b   1.000
_cell.length_c   1.000
_cell.angle_alpha   90.00
_cell.angle_beta   90.00
_cell.angle_gamma   90.00
#
_symmetry.space_group_name_H-M   'P 1'
#
loop_
_entity.id
_entity.type
_entity.pdbx_description
1 polymer ?
#
loop_
_entity_poly.entity_id
_entity_poly.type
_entity_poly.pdbx_seq_one_letter_code
_entity_poly.pdbx_strand_id
1 'polypeptide(L)'
;PLHGRGKVTTEDATIALEENPFTGLGYAHFEDIRKVKPTGLLRATFTEEDRRLEILQVAPEGSEAYLVRDPAKGNDKTSCLLARVRGTSATFVTVLAPTRGERTVGDVATRHSNGELWVEIAHAKGTDRLILPDRLDGSIRLERLSPGGRIVAREAAKAWKQQ
;
A
#
# COMPACT_ATOMS: atom_id res chain seq x y z
N PRO A 1 -0.58 7.36 6.68
CA PRO A 1 -1.98 6.87 6.71
C PRO A 1 -2.57 7.02 5.31
N LEU A 2 -3.32 6.03 4.85
CA LEU A 2 -4.03 6.07 3.57
C LEU A 2 -5.51 6.25 3.87
N HIS A 3 -6.05 7.40 3.51
CA HIS A 3 -7.46 7.73 3.72
C HIS A 3 -8.25 7.39 2.46
N GLY A 4 -9.44 6.86 2.67
CA GLY A 4 -10.37 6.55 1.60
C GLY A 4 -11.80 6.82 2.02
N ARG A 5 -12.66 7.04 1.03
CA ARG A 5 -14.10 7.13 1.26
C ARG A 5 -14.69 5.75 1.47
N GLY A 6 -15.81 5.72 2.16
CA GLY A 6 -16.56 4.53 2.52
C GLY A 6 -15.84 3.65 3.55
N LYS A 7 -16.19 2.37 3.54
CA LYS A 7 -15.68 1.38 4.49
C LYS A 7 -14.35 0.82 4.02
N VAL A 8 -13.42 0.62 4.96
CA VAL A 8 -12.20 -0.17 4.73
C VAL A 8 -12.36 -1.59 5.31
N THR A 9 -12.06 -2.59 4.49
CA THR A 9 -12.06 -4.02 4.87
C THR A 9 -10.75 -4.69 4.47
N THR A 10 -10.45 -5.84 5.06
CA THR A 10 -9.31 -6.70 4.72
C THR A 10 -9.75 -8.15 4.83
N GLU A 11 -9.05 -9.05 4.13
CA GLU A 11 -9.20 -10.50 4.30
C GLU A 11 -8.37 -11.03 5.47
N ASP A 12 -7.39 -10.25 5.92
CA ASP A 12 -6.56 -10.60 7.07
C ASP A 12 -7.37 -10.60 8.37
N ALA A 13 -6.93 -11.41 9.33
CA ALA A 13 -7.52 -11.42 10.65
C ALA A 13 -7.35 -10.05 11.32
N THR A 14 -8.41 -9.58 12.00
CA THR A 14 -8.39 -8.32 12.73
C THR A 14 -8.77 -8.50 14.19
N ILE A 15 -8.24 -7.63 15.04
CA ILE A 15 -8.59 -7.51 16.46
C ILE A 15 -9.10 -6.09 16.70
N ALA A 16 -10.34 -5.95 17.14
CA ALA A 16 -10.86 -4.67 17.61
C ALA A 16 -10.13 -4.24 18.89
N LEU A 17 -9.75 -2.97 18.96
CA LEU A 17 -9.15 -2.38 20.15
C LEU A 17 -10.20 -1.60 20.92
N GLU A 18 -10.26 -1.82 22.22
CA GLU A 18 -11.19 -1.13 23.13
C GLU A 18 -10.78 0.33 23.35
N GLU A 19 -9.49 0.62 23.28
CA GLU A 19 -8.92 1.94 23.46
C GLU A 19 -8.11 2.38 22.24
N ASN A 20 -8.05 3.69 22.02
CA ASN A 20 -7.24 4.28 20.97
C ASN A 20 -5.75 4.24 21.36
N PRO A 21 -4.91 3.43 20.68
CA PRO A 21 -3.50 3.28 21.04
C PRO A 21 -2.61 4.43 20.51
N PHE A 22 -3.21 5.48 19.93
CA PHE A 22 -2.50 6.60 19.32
C PHE A 22 -2.59 7.83 20.21
N THR A 23 -1.44 8.39 20.60
CA THR A 23 -1.35 9.54 21.52
C THR A 23 -1.20 10.89 20.81
N GLY A 24 -1.13 10.90 19.47
CA GLY A 24 -0.98 12.13 18.68
C GLY A 24 -2.31 12.89 18.50
N LEU A 25 -2.27 14.22 18.55
CA LEU A 25 -3.46 15.09 18.41
C LEU A 25 -4.26 14.82 17.12
N GLY A 26 -3.58 14.42 16.04
CA GLY A 26 -4.20 14.06 14.77
C GLY A 26 -4.85 12.68 14.72
N TYR A 27 -4.84 11.91 15.82
CA TYR A 27 -5.43 10.57 15.89
C TYR A 27 -6.54 10.45 16.93
N ALA A 28 -6.81 11.51 17.70
CA ALA A 28 -7.78 11.48 18.80
C ALA A 28 -9.22 11.22 18.34
N HIS A 29 -9.53 11.48 17.07
CA HIS A 29 -10.86 11.31 16.47
C HIS A 29 -11.05 9.93 15.81
N PHE A 30 -10.05 9.04 15.91
CA PHE A 30 -10.14 7.71 15.33
C PHE A 30 -11.12 6.83 16.11
N GLU A 31 -12.01 6.17 15.38
CA GLU A 31 -13.05 5.26 15.86
C GLU A 31 -12.87 3.86 15.24
N ASP A 32 -13.54 2.85 15.80
CA ASP A 32 -13.57 1.47 15.27
C ASP A 32 -12.17 0.92 14.90
N ILE A 33 -11.19 1.16 15.77
CA ILE A 33 -9.79 0.84 15.52
C ILE A 33 -9.62 -0.68 15.59
N ARG A 34 -9.18 -1.26 14.48
CA ARG A 34 -8.92 -2.69 14.34
C ARG A 34 -7.47 -2.93 13.95
N LYS A 35 -6.70 -3.61 14.79
CA LYS A 35 -5.34 -4.05 14.46
C LYS A 35 -5.41 -5.23 13.49
N VAL A 36 -4.69 -5.13 12.38
CA VAL A 36 -4.57 -6.18 11.36
C VAL A 36 -3.41 -7.11 11.73
N LYS A 37 -3.59 -8.41 11.52
CA LYS A 37 -2.55 -9.43 11.62
C LYS A 37 -2.20 -9.95 10.21
N PRO A 38 -1.41 -9.21 9.41
CA PRO A 38 -1.06 -9.66 8.08
C PRO A 38 -0.20 -10.92 8.15
N THR A 39 -0.50 -11.92 7.32
CA THR A 39 0.33 -13.13 7.15
C THR A 39 1.37 -12.99 6.04
N GLY A 40 1.48 -11.80 5.45
CA GLY A 40 2.34 -11.47 4.32
C GLY A 40 2.03 -10.08 3.77
N LEU A 41 1.72 -10.01 2.48
CA LEU A 41 1.25 -8.79 1.82
C LEU A 41 -0.06 -8.31 2.45
N LEU A 42 -0.07 -7.09 2.99
CA LEU A 42 -1.30 -6.50 3.53
C LEU A 42 -2.23 -6.11 2.38
N ARG A 43 -3.46 -6.64 2.42
CA ARG A 43 -4.49 -6.32 1.42
C ARG A 43 -5.70 -5.67 2.08
N ALA A 44 -6.04 -4.46 1.66
CA ALA A 44 -7.24 -3.77 2.13
C ALA A 44 -8.06 -3.22 0.95
N THR A 45 -9.35 -3.07 1.15
CA THR A 45 -10.26 -2.54 0.12
C THR A 45 -11.07 -1.41 0.71
N PHE A 46 -10.96 -0.23 0.10
CA PHE A 46 -11.91 0.86 0.31
C PHE A 46 -13.10 0.67 -0.63
N THR A 47 -14.31 0.73 -0.07
CA THR A 47 -15.56 0.58 -0.83
C THR A 47 -16.51 1.72 -0.52
N GLU A 48 -16.92 2.46 -1.57
CA GLU A 48 -17.98 3.47 -1.54
C GLU A 48 -18.90 3.23 -2.73
N GLU A 49 -20.16 2.88 -2.47
CA GLU A 49 -21.16 2.57 -3.50
C GLU A 49 -20.66 1.50 -4.49
N ASP A 50 -20.53 1.83 -5.78
CA ASP A 50 -20.02 0.96 -6.85
C ASP A 50 -18.50 1.03 -7.03
N ARG A 51 -17.81 1.92 -6.29
CA ARG A 51 -16.37 2.15 -6.41
C ARG A 51 -15.60 1.32 -5.41
N ARG A 52 -14.54 0.68 -5.91
CA ARG A 52 -13.60 -0.10 -5.09
C ARG A 52 -12.17 0.30 -5.42
N LEU A 53 -11.40 0.52 -4.36
CA LEU A 53 -9.96 0.70 -4.44
C LEU A 53 -9.30 -0.38 -3.60
N GLU A 54 -8.62 -1.30 -4.27
CA GLU A 54 -7.78 -2.29 -3.60
C GLU A 54 -6.42 -1.66 -3.30
N ILE A 55 -5.95 -1.89 -2.08
CA ILE A 55 -4.66 -1.47 -1.57
C ILE A 55 -3.87 -2.74 -1.29
N LEU A 56 -2.70 -2.85 -1.91
CA LEU A 56 -1.73 -3.88 -1.59
C LEU A 56 -0.51 -3.18 -1.03
N GLN A 57 -0.10 -3.54 0.18
CA GLN A 57 1.00 -2.89 0.85
C GLN A 57 2.03 -3.90 1.36
N VAL A 58 3.25 -3.77 0.86
CA VAL A 58 4.42 -4.41 1.45
C VAL A 58 4.96 -3.46 2.51
N ALA A 59 4.92 -3.91 3.76
CA ALA A 59 5.43 -3.19 4.91
C ALA A 59 6.73 -3.85 5.40
N PRO A 60 7.67 -3.10 5.99
CA PRO A 60 8.88 -3.68 6.55
C PRO A 60 8.56 -4.60 7.74
N GLU A 61 9.48 -5.52 8.04
CA GLU A 61 9.36 -6.41 9.20
C GLU A 61 9.13 -5.62 10.50
N GLY A 62 8.28 -6.16 11.38
CA GLY A 62 7.90 -5.49 12.63
C GLY A 62 6.88 -4.36 12.48
N SER A 63 6.37 -4.11 11.27
CA SER A 63 5.28 -3.16 11.07
C SER A 63 3.97 -3.62 11.70
N GLU A 64 3.20 -2.66 12.20
CA GLU A 64 1.82 -2.84 12.63
C GLU A 64 0.89 -2.17 11.63
N ALA A 65 -0.25 -2.79 11.35
CA ALA A 65 -1.28 -2.23 10.49
C ALA A 65 -2.63 -2.14 11.23
N TYR A 66 -3.42 -1.13 10.89
CA TYR A 66 -4.70 -0.81 11.51
C TYR A 66 -5.69 -0.36 10.46
N LEU A 67 -6.93 -0.86 10.58
CA LEU A 67 -8.09 -0.32 9.90
C LEU A 67 -8.86 0.55 10.87
N VAL A 68 -9.20 1.75 10.45
CA VAL A 68 -9.75 2.77 11.34
C VAL A 68 -10.89 3.49 10.64
N ARG A 69 -11.94 3.83 11.39
CA ARG A 69 -12.91 4.83 10.96
C ARG A 69 -12.38 6.21 11.34
N ASP A 70 -12.31 7.08 10.36
CA ASP A 70 -11.68 8.38 10.50
C ASP A 70 -12.67 9.46 10.02
N PRO A 71 -13.65 9.85 10.85
CA PRO A 71 -14.61 10.87 10.47
C PRO A 71 -13.92 12.24 10.40
N ALA A 72 -13.64 12.73 9.20
CA ALA A 72 -13.31 14.14 9.02
C ALA A 72 -14.55 14.98 9.37
N LYS A 73 -14.38 16.22 9.86
CA LYS A 73 -15.50 17.11 10.26
C LYS A 73 -16.66 17.07 9.25
N GLY A 74 -17.77 16.43 9.64
CA GLY A 74 -19.01 16.32 8.85
C GLY A 74 -19.05 15.19 7.81
N ASN A 75 -18.05 14.31 7.74
CA ASN A 75 -18.03 13.17 6.84
C ASN A 75 -17.79 11.84 7.57
N ASP A 76 -18.89 11.26 8.04
CA ASP A 76 -18.95 9.99 8.78
C ASP A 76 -18.55 8.76 7.95
N LYS A 77 -18.28 8.94 6.65
CA LYS A 77 -18.01 7.87 5.69
C LYS A 77 -16.52 7.67 5.42
N THR A 78 -15.60 8.39 6.02
CA THR A 78 -14.16 8.20 5.75
C THR A 78 -13.54 7.13 6.64
N SER A 79 -12.65 6.35 6.04
CA SER A 79 -11.86 5.32 6.72
C SER A 79 -10.38 5.51 6.41
N CYS A 80 -9.52 4.90 7.24
CA CYS A 80 -8.09 4.95 7.09
C CYS A 80 -7.48 3.54 7.21
N LEU A 81 -6.51 3.24 6.33
CA LEU A 81 -5.51 2.22 6.55
C LEU A 81 -4.25 2.89 7.11
N LEU A 82 -3.86 2.53 8.32
CA LEU A 82 -2.64 3.00 8.95
C LEU A 82 -1.66 1.85 9.10
N ALA A 83 -0.52 1.93 8.43
CA ALA A 83 0.64 1.10 8.73
C ALA A 83 1.72 1.95 9.39
N ARG A 84 2.39 1.38 10.40
CA ARG A 84 3.44 2.05 11.15
C ARG A 84 4.53 1.06 11.53
N VAL A 85 5.75 1.57 11.67
CA VAL A 85 6.89 0.84 12.24
C VAL A 85 7.65 1.81 13.14
N ARG A 86 8.31 1.30 14.18
CA ARG A 86 9.21 2.11 15.01
C ARG A 86 10.64 1.88 14.55
N GLY A 87 11.32 2.94 14.13
CA GLY A 87 12.69 2.86 13.63
C GLY A 87 13.15 4.18 13.04
N THR A 88 14.39 4.20 12.56
CA THR A 88 15.02 5.37 11.92
C THR A 88 14.86 5.37 10.39
N SER A 89 14.59 4.21 9.79
CA SER A 89 14.36 4.05 8.37
C SER A 89 13.32 2.96 8.12
N ALA A 90 12.47 3.16 7.12
CA ALA A 90 11.41 2.24 6.74
C ALA A 90 10.99 2.48 5.29
N THR A 91 10.81 1.41 4.54
CA THR A 91 10.30 1.45 3.16
C THR A 91 8.94 0.78 3.12
N PHE A 92 7.90 1.56 2.84
CA PHE A 92 6.57 1.05 2.55
C PHE A 92 6.32 1.12 1.06
N VAL A 93 5.90 0.02 0.45
CA VAL A 93 5.49 -0.01 -0.96
C VAL A 93 4.01 -0.25 -1.03
N THR A 94 3.28 0.67 -1.66
CA THR A 94 1.82 0.60 -1.78
C THR A 94 1.42 0.61 -3.24
N VAL A 95 0.64 -0.37 -3.66
CA VAL A 95 -0.05 -0.40 -4.95
C VAL A 95 -1.51 -0.02 -4.73
N LEU A 96 -1.95 0.98 -5.49
CA LEU A 96 -3.34 1.44 -5.53
C LEU A 96 -3.98 0.90 -6.81
N ALA A 97 -4.92 -0.04 -6.67
CA ALA A 97 -5.55 -0.73 -7.79
C ALA A 97 -7.06 -0.45 -7.80
N PRO A 98 -7.53 0.54 -8.60
CA PRO A 98 -8.96 0.72 -8.85
C PRO A 98 -9.54 -0.55 -9.49
N THR A 99 -10.67 -1.03 -8.99
CA THR A 99 -11.33 -2.23 -9.51
C THR A 99 -12.85 -2.06 -9.59
N ARG A 100 -13.48 -2.79 -10.51
CA ARG A 100 -14.95 -2.95 -10.62
C ARG A 100 -15.47 -4.25 -10.02
N GLY A 101 -14.62 -5.03 -9.37
CA GLY A 101 -15.01 -6.27 -8.68
C GLY A 101 -13.93 -7.34 -8.73
N GLU A 102 -13.33 -7.57 -9.90
CA GLU A 102 -12.28 -8.57 -10.07
C GLU A 102 -10.90 -8.02 -9.67
N ARG A 103 -10.09 -8.88 -9.04
CA ARG A 103 -8.70 -8.54 -8.69
C ARG A 103 -7.86 -8.48 -9.95
N THR A 104 -7.13 -7.38 -10.11
CA THR A 104 -6.18 -7.21 -11.21
C THR A 104 -4.74 -7.47 -10.76
N VAL A 105 -4.44 -7.25 -9.48
CA VAL A 105 -3.12 -7.48 -8.89
C VAL A 105 -3.15 -8.72 -7.99
N GLY A 106 -2.38 -9.72 -8.39
CA GLY A 106 -2.23 -10.99 -7.67
C GLY A 106 -1.31 -10.85 -6.46
N ASP A 107 -0.13 -10.27 -6.65
CA ASP A 107 0.90 -10.19 -5.60
C ASP A 107 1.79 -8.95 -5.78
N VAL A 108 2.45 -8.54 -4.70
CA VAL A 108 3.47 -7.49 -4.69
C VAL A 108 4.64 -7.96 -3.84
N ALA A 109 5.82 -8.03 -4.44
CA ALA A 109 7.05 -8.38 -3.77
C ALA A 109 8.06 -7.25 -3.86
N THR A 110 8.91 -7.13 -2.83
CA THR A 110 10.00 -6.15 -2.82
C THR A 110 11.32 -6.80 -2.51
N ARG A 111 12.39 -6.34 -3.16
CA ARG A 111 13.75 -6.76 -2.88
C ARG A 111 14.69 -5.57 -2.92
N HIS A 112 15.52 -5.42 -1.90
CA HIS A 112 16.66 -4.51 -1.94
C HIS A 112 17.89 -5.25 -2.46
N SER A 113 18.58 -4.67 -3.44
CA SER A 113 19.80 -5.24 -4.01
C SER A 113 20.64 -4.13 -4.64
N ASN A 114 21.94 -4.08 -4.35
CA ASN A 114 22.90 -3.18 -5.00
C ASN A 114 22.49 -1.69 -4.99
N GLY A 115 21.93 -1.19 -3.88
CA GLY A 115 21.47 0.20 -3.79
C GLY A 115 20.23 0.51 -4.63
N GLU A 116 19.45 -0.51 -4.98
CA GLU A 116 18.15 -0.37 -5.65
C GLU A 116 17.07 -1.14 -4.88
N LEU A 117 15.88 -0.57 -4.84
CA LEU A 117 14.63 -1.23 -4.48
C LEU A 117 13.96 -1.73 -5.75
N TRP A 118 13.75 -3.03 -5.82
CA TRP A 118 12.99 -3.69 -6.86
C TRP A 118 11.60 -3.98 -6.32
N VAL A 119 10.56 -3.56 -7.03
CA VAL A 119 9.16 -3.82 -6.72
C VAL A 119 8.56 -4.60 -7.87
N GLU A 120 8.11 -5.82 -7.60
CA GLU A 120 7.47 -6.69 -8.59
C GLU A 120 5.98 -6.78 -8.30
N ILE A 121 5.16 -6.42 -9.29
CA ILE A 121 3.70 -6.38 -9.21
C ILE A 121 3.17 -7.44 -10.17
N ALA A 122 2.72 -8.56 -9.62
CA ALA A 122 2.20 -9.68 -10.41
C ALA A 122 0.73 -9.46 -10.76
N HIS A 123 0.36 -9.70 -12.01
CA HIS A 123 -1.00 -9.60 -12.52
C HIS A 123 -1.26 -10.65 -13.63
N ALA A 124 -2.51 -10.83 -14.05
CA ALA A 124 -2.87 -11.89 -15.01
C ALA A 124 -2.06 -11.88 -16.33
N LYS A 125 -1.56 -10.71 -16.77
CA LYS A 125 -0.78 -10.55 -18.00
C LYS A 125 0.74 -10.75 -17.84
N GLY A 126 1.24 -11.02 -16.63
CA GLY A 126 2.67 -11.06 -16.33
C GLY A 126 3.03 -10.24 -15.09
N THR A 127 4.20 -9.61 -15.11
CA THR A 127 4.73 -8.86 -13.95
C THR A 127 5.27 -7.51 -14.39
N ASP A 128 4.87 -6.45 -13.69
CA ASP A 128 5.52 -5.14 -13.80
C ASP A 128 6.61 -5.06 -12.72
N ARG A 129 7.86 -4.81 -13.13
CA ARG A 129 9.01 -4.62 -12.23
C ARG A 129 9.42 -3.16 -12.26
N LEU A 130 9.20 -2.46 -11.16
CA LEU A 130 9.75 -1.13 -10.91
C LEU A 130 11.12 -1.27 -10.24
N ILE A 131 12.11 -0.55 -10.75
CA ILE A 131 13.45 -0.48 -10.18
C ILE A 131 13.69 0.97 -9.79
N LEU A 132 13.79 1.19 -8.48
CA LEU A 132 13.99 2.48 -7.87
C LEU A 132 15.39 2.52 -7.26
N PRO A 133 16.28 3.41 -7.71
CA PRO A 133 17.58 3.56 -7.06
C PRO A 133 17.41 4.22 -5.69
N ASP A 134 18.28 3.87 -4.75
CA ASP A 134 18.32 4.40 -3.37
C ASP A 134 18.92 5.83 -3.34
N ARG A 135 18.35 6.71 -4.16
CA ARG A 135 18.71 8.13 -4.27
C ARG A 135 17.55 8.91 -4.87
N LEU A 136 17.33 10.12 -4.35
CA LEU A 136 16.18 10.97 -4.72
C LEU A 136 16.21 11.46 -6.17
N ASP A 137 17.39 11.49 -6.80
CA ASP A 137 17.61 12.01 -8.16
C ASP A 137 17.74 10.92 -9.22
N GLY A 138 17.57 9.66 -8.82
CA GLY A 138 17.72 8.54 -9.73
C GLY A 138 16.49 8.35 -10.62
N SER A 139 16.72 7.78 -11.80
CA SER A 139 15.63 7.44 -12.71
C SER A 139 14.88 6.20 -12.22
N ILE A 140 13.55 6.28 -12.19
CA ILE A 140 12.70 5.10 -11.99
C ILE A 140 12.62 4.35 -13.31
N ARG A 141 12.88 3.04 -13.27
CA ARG A 141 12.76 2.16 -14.44
C ARG A 141 11.57 1.23 -14.25
N LEU A 142 10.84 0.99 -15.33
CA LEU A 142 9.78 -0.01 -15.39
C LEU A 142 10.17 -1.05 -16.43
N GLU A 143 10.24 -2.32 -16.04
CA GLU A 143 10.31 -3.45 -16.95
C GLU A 143 8.98 -4.19 -16.90
N ARG A 144 8.41 -4.50 -18.07
CA ARG A 144 7.21 -5.37 -18.15
C ARG A 144 7.66 -6.76 -18.56
N LEU A 145 7.29 -7.76 -17.78
CA LEU A 145 7.66 -9.15 -17.99
C LEU A 145 6.41 -9.94 -18.41
N SER A 146 6.56 -10.83 -19.39
CA SER A 146 5.53 -11.80 -19.73
C SER A 146 5.33 -12.82 -18.60
N PRO A 147 4.27 -13.66 -18.63
CA PRO A 147 4.09 -14.72 -17.63
C PRO A 147 5.27 -15.72 -17.55
N GLY A 148 6.06 -15.86 -18.63
CA GLY A 148 7.28 -16.67 -18.66
C GLY A 148 8.55 -15.94 -18.20
N GLY A 149 8.44 -14.73 -17.65
CA GLY A 149 9.57 -13.96 -17.14
C GLY A 149 10.40 -13.21 -18.20
N ARG A 150 10.00 -13.24 -19.48
CA ARG A 150 10.70 -12.52 -20.54
C ARG A 150 10.32 -11.04 -20.51
N ILE A 151 11.31 -10.14 -20.56
CA ILE A 151 11.07 -8.71 -20.70
C ILE A 151 10.44 -8.43 -22.07
N VAL A 152 9.28 -7.78 -22.07
CA VAL A 152 8.53 -7.40 -23.28
C VAL A 152 8.48 -5.89 -23.50
N ALA A 153 8.72 -5.08 -22.46
CA ALA A 153 8.84 -3.63 -22.58
C ALA A 153 9.74 -3.05 -21.49
N ARG A 154 10.33 -1.89 -21.78
CA ARG A 154 11.11 -1.09 -20.83
C ARG A 154 10.76 0.38 -20.98
N GLU A 155 10.53 1.03 -19.86
CA GLU A 155 10.23 2.46 -19.76
C GLU A 155 11.13 3.07 -18.66
N ALA A 156 11.45 4.35 -18.78
CA ALA A 156 12.22 5.06 -17.77
C ALA A 156 11.68 6.48 -17.58
N ALA A 157 11.41 6.85 -16.33
CA ALA A 157 11.14 8.22 -15.94
C ALA A 157 12.43 8.83 -15.38
N LYS A 158 12.93 9.90 -16.01
CA LYS A 158 14.05 10.67 -15.46
C LYS A 158 13.54 11.49 -14.28
N ALA A 159 14.34 11.59 -13.21
CA ALA A 159 14.05 12.54 -12.14
C ALA A 159 13.93 13.95 -12.72
N TRP A 160 12.92 14.69 -12.27
CA TRP A 160 12.68 16.07 -12.67
C TRP A 160 13.91 16.88 -12.26
N LYS A 161 14.71 17.37 -13.22
CA LYS A 161 15.75 18.35 -12.91
C LYS A 161 15.03 19.62 -12.47
N GLN A 162 15.23 20.05 -11.22
CA GLN A 162 14.91 21.42 -10.84
C GLN A 162 15.76 22.33 -11.75
N GLN A 163 15.08 23.04 -12.65
CA GLN A 163 15.67 24.14 -13.42
C GLN A 163 15.72 25.39 -12.55
#